data_AF-A0A8J2J718-F1
#
_entry.id   AF-A0A8J2J718-F1
#
_cell.length_a   1.000
_cell.length_b   1.000
_cell.length_c   1.000
_cell.angle_alpha   90.00
_cell.angle_beta   90.00
_cell.angle_gamma   90.00
#
_symmetry.space_group_name_H-M   'P 1'
#
loop_
_entity.id
_entity.type
_entity.pdbx_description
1 polymer ?
#
loop_
_entity_poly.entity_id
_entity_poly.type
_entity_poly.pdbx_seq_one_letter_code
_entity_poly.pdbx_strand_id
1 'polypeptide(L)'
;MHSTYLNIEGRVIASDLLMRKFNIIYIGVRRGVLSCKNRVILLARQGQPKLGNSYLNDGFLQRVLKRILPEEAFAEINSDLTGLGARCVTEIQAHGDQVESNQPYVKQCDAWGNRIDQVVMVTSWSKLKGIAEEDGLVL
;
A
#
# COMPACT_ATOMS: atom_id res chain seq x y z
N MET A 1 25.71 22.19 -35.17
CA MET A 1 26.44 20.92 -35.33
C MET A 1 25.72 19.87 -34.49
N HIS A 2 24.99 18.95 -35.11
CA HIS A 2 24.23 17.90 -34.42
C HIS A 2 25.17 16.70 -34.20
N SER A 3 25.58 16.46 -32.96
CA SER A 3 26.41 15.30 -32.63
C SER A 3 25.48 14.10 -32.39
N THR A 4 25.59 13.07 -33.23
CA THR A 4 24.86 11.81 -33.09
C THR A 4 25.78 10.79 -32.45
N TYR A 5 25.36 10.19 -31.33
CA TYR A 5 26.18 9.24 -30.59
C TYR A 5 25.81 7.80 -30.96
N LEU A 6 26.82 7.04 -31.35
CA LEU A 6 26.73 5.64 -31.77
C LEU A 6 27.11 4.70 -30.62
N ASN A 7 26.48 3.52 -30.54
CA ASN A 7 26.92 2.46 -29.65
C ASN A 7 28.18 1.75 -30.19
N ILE A 8 28.70 0.78 -29.42
CA ILE A 8 29.85 -0.08 -29.77
C ILE A 8 29.70 -0.89 -31.08
N GLU A 9 28.51 -0.99 -31.65
CA GLU A 9 28.21 -1.60 -32.95
C GLU A 9 27.88 -0.57 -34.05
N GLY A 10 28.04 0.73 -33.78
CA GLY A 10 27.83 1.79 -34.77
C GLY A 10 26.37 2.18 -35.02
N ARG A 11 25.41 1.84 -34.14
CA ARG A 11 24.01 2.32 -34.27
C ARG A 11 23.73 3.57 -33.43
N VAL A 12 22.99 4.52 -33.99
CA VAL A 12 22.59 5.76 -33.32
C VAL A 12 21.59 5.45 -32.22
N ILE A 13 21.95 5.72 -30.97
CA ILE A 13 21.14 5.38 -29.78
C ILE A 13 20.48 6.59 -29.11
N ALA A 14 20.93 7.82 -29.35
CA ALA A 14 20.20 9.02 -28.93
C ALA A 14 20.72 10.30 -29.61
N SER A 15 19.81 11.27 -29.81
CA SER A 15 20.13 12.68 -30.08
C SER A 15 20.19 13.47 -28.76
N ASP A 16 20.93 14.58 -28.76
CA ASP A 16 21.23 15.43 -27.58
C ASP A 16 19.99 15.84 -26.74
N LEU A 17 18.78 15.81 -27.32
CA LEU A 17 17.55 16.20 -26.65
C LEU A 17 17.09 15.19 -25.57
N LEU A 18 17.40 13.89 -25.74
CA LEU A 18 17.02 12.84 -24.80
C LEU A 18 17.94 12.81 -23.56
N MET A 19 19.21 13.19 -23.74
CA MET A 19 20.23 13.16 -22.68
C MET A 19 20.00 14.24 -21.60
N ARG A 20 19.51 15.43 -21.99
CA ARG A 20 19.20 16.51 -21.05
C ARG A 20 17.97 16.23 -20.18
N LYS A 21 17.03 15.40 -20.65
CA LYS A 21 15.80 15.08 -19.92
C LYS A 21 16.01 14.09 -18.77
N PHE A 22 17.11 13.32 -18.81
CA PHE A 22 17.43 12.28 -17.82
C PHE A 22 18.75 12.49 -17.05
N ASN A 23 19.42 13.63 -17.25
CA ASN A 23 20.66 14.01 -16.54
C ASN A 23 21.73 12.89 -16.52
N ILE A 24 21.95 12.24 -17.68
CA ILE A 24 22.91 11.15 -17.81
C ILE A 24 24.28 11.74 -18.18
N ILE A 25 25.22 11.74 -17.24
CA ILE A 25 26.62 12.11 -17.48
C ILE A 25 27.37 10.87 -17.97
N TYR A 26 27.77 10.84 -19.25
CA TYR A 26 28.70 9.82 -19.74
C TYR A 26 30.13 10.19 -19.36
N ILE A 27 30.73 9.44 -18.43
CA ILE A 27 32.18 9.51 -18.17
C ILE A 27 32.87 8.65 -19.23
N GLY A 28 33.62 9.30 -20.12
CA GLY A 28 34.41 8.66 -21.16
C GLY A 28 35.44 7.69 -20.57
N VAL A 29 35.41 6.45 -21.03
CA VAL A 29 36.34 5.40 -20.60
C VAL A 29 37.70 5.62 -21.26
N ARG A 30 38.71 6.07 -20.50
CA ARG A 30 40.12 5.87 -20.85
C ARG A 30 40.74 4.89 -19.85
N ARG A 31 41.05 3.70 -20.38
CA ARG A 31 41.97 2.66 -19.89
C ARG A 31 42.01 2.41 -18.37
N GLY A 32 41.38 1.31 -17.97
CA GLY A 32 41.87 0.43 -16.91
C GLY A 32 41.60 0.91 -15.48
N VAL A 33 40.86 0.09 -14.74
CA VAL A 33 40.58 0.18 -13.30
C VAL A 33 39.46 1.15 -12.92
N LEU A 34 38.22 0.64 -12.89
CA LEU A 34 37.16 1.18 -12.04
C LEU A 34 37.39 0.64 -10.62
N SER A 35 38.05 1.45 -9.78
CA SER A 35 38.17 1.20 -8.34
C SER A 35 36.80 1.31 -7.69
N CYS A 36 36.25 0.18 -7.23
CA CYS A 36 35.03 0.15 -6.43
C CYS A 36 35.32 0.69 -5.02
N LYS A 37 35.29 2.01 -4.84
CA LYS A 37 35.07 2.62 -3.51
C LYS A 37 33.71 3.27 -3.31
N ASN A 38 32.83 3.26 -4.31
CA ASN A 38 31.45 3.70 -4.18
C ASN A 38 30.56 2.73 -4.95
N ARG A 39 29.81 1.88 -4.22
CA ARG A 39 28.78 1.01 -4.82
C ARG A 39 27.71 1.90 -5.46
N VAL A 40 27.68 1.97 -6.78
CA VAL A 40 26.47 2.40 -7.49
C VAL A 40 25.50 1.24 -7.42
N ILE A 41 24.70 1.22 -6.36
CA ILE A 41 23.53 0.34 -6.31
C ILE A 41 22.53 0.94 -7.31
N LEU A 42 22.28 0.24 -8.42
CA LEU A 42 21.14 0.53 -9.28
C LEU A 42 19.87 0.25 -8.44
N LEU A 43 19.37 1.27 -7.74
CA LEU A 43 18.20 1.17 -6.86
C LEU A 43 16.91 1.12 -7.69
N ALA A 44 16.71 0.06 -8.46
CA ALA A 44 15.39 -0.27 -8.94
C ALA A 44 14.56 -0.73 -7.73
N ARG A 45 13.82 0.21 -7.11
CA ARG A 45 12.89 -0.08 -6.01
C ARG A 45 11.53 -0.44 -6.58
N GLN A 46 11.02 -1.61 -6.21
CA GLN A 46 9.64 -1.95 -6.46
C GLN A 46 8.74 -0.91 -5.77
N GLY A 47 7.79 -0.34 -6.50
CA GLY A 47 6.78 0.56 -5.93
C GLY A 47 5.93 -0.19 -4.91
N GLN A 48 5.57 0.48 -3.81
CA GLN A 48 4.67 -0.11 -2.82
C GLN A 48 3.33 -0.45 -3.46
N PRO A 49 2.76 -1.64 -3.17
CA PRO A 49 1.40 -1.93 -3.57
C PRO A 49 0.45 -0.93 -2.91
N LYS A 50 -0.57 -0.50 -3.65
CA LYS A 50 -1.61 0.39 -3.15
C LYS A 50 -2.92 -0.36 -3.12
N LEU A 51 -3.61 -0.30 -1.99
CA LEU A 51 -4.94 -0.86 -1.87
C LEU A 51 -5.95 0.16 -2.43
N GLY A 52 -6.80 -0.29 -3.35
CA GLY A 52 -7.97 0.46 -3.81
C GLY A 52 -9.23 -0.06 -3.13
N ASN A 53 -10.36 0.62 -3.33
CA ASN A 53 -11.65 0.22 -2.75
C ASN A 53 -11.95 -1.27 -3.06
N SER A 54 -12.00 -2.09 -2.01
CA SER A 54 -12.12 -3.54 -2.15
C SER A 54 -13.43 -3.96 -2.82
N TYR A 55 -14.53 -3.24 -2.57
CA TYR A 55 -15.82 -3.51 -3.18
C TYR A 55 -15.83 -3.17 -4.67
N LEU A 56 -15.34 -1.99 -5.05
CA LEU A 56 -15.29 -1.55 -6.44
C LEU A 56 -14.34 -2.39 -7.30
N ASN A 57 -13.25 -2.89 -6.69
CA ASN A 57 -12.29 -3.75 -7.36
C ASN A 57 -12.75 -5.22 -7.46
N ASP A 58 -13.75 -5.64 -6.67
CA ASP A 58 -14.31 -6.99 -6.72
C ASP A 58 -15.54 -7.04 -7.65
N GLY A 59 -15.26 -7.19 -8.94
CA GLY A 59 -16.32 -7.36 -9.93
C GLY A 59 -17.10 -8.68 -9.78
N PHE A 60 -16.56 -9.70 -9.11
CA PHE A 60 -17.28 -10.94 -8.86
C PHE A 60 -18.36 -10.73 -7.80
N LEU A 61 -18.01 -10.13 -6.68
CA LEU A 61 -18.94 -9.78 -5.60
C LEU A 61 -20.10 -8.92 -6.12
N GLN A 62 -19.82 -7.87 -6.88
CA GLN A 62 -20.85 -7.01 -7.47
C GLN A 62 -21.84 -7.79 -8.35
N ARG A 63 -21.34 -8.71 -9.20
CA ARG A 63 -22.19 -9.55 -10.06
C ARG A 63 -23.06 -10.51 -9.25
N VAL A 64 -22.51 -11.08 -8.18
CA VAL A 64 -23.25 -11.99 -7.29
C VAL A 64 -24.38 -11.23 -6.59
N LEU A 65 -24.07 -10.07 -5.99
CA LEU A 65 -25.07 -9.23 -5.31
C LEU A 65 -26.20 -8.81 -6.25
N LYS A 66 -25.87 -8.34 -7.46
CA LYS A 66 -26.85 -7.97 -8.48
C LYS A 66 -27.76 -9.13 -8.91
N ARG A 67 -27.28 -10.37 -8.80
CA ARG A 67 -28.06 -11.57 -9.17
C ARG A 67 -28.99 -12.04 -8.04
N ILE A 68 -28.57 -11.88 -6.79
CA ILE A 68 -29.30 -12.43 -5.63
C ILE A 68 -30.27 -11.42 -5.00
N LEU A 69 -30.00 -10.12 -5.14
CA LEU A 69 -30.80 -9.06 -4.54
C LEU A 69 -31.84 -8.50 -5.51
N PRO A 70 -33.05 -8.13 -5.04
CA PRO A 70 -33.96 -7.25 -5.76
C PRO A 70 -33.29 -5.92 -6.11
N GLU A 71 -33.78 -5.25 -7.16
CA GLU A 71 -33.15 -4.03 -7.68
C GLU A 71 -33.09 -2.89 -6.65
N GLU A 72 -34.15 -2.72 -5.86
CA GLU A 72 -34.22 -1.69 -4.82
C GLU A 72 -33.19 -1.96 -3.71
N ALA A 73 -33.13 -3.20 -3.21
CA ALA A 73 -32.17 -3.59 -2.18
C ALA A 73 -30.72 -3.55 -2.68
N PHE A 74 -30.50 -3.88 -3.96
CA PHE A 74 -29.18 -3.78 -4.57
C PHE A 74 -28.69 -2.33 -4.61
N ALA A 75 -29.55 -1.36 -4.95
CA ALA A 75 -29.15 0.04 -5.03
C ALA A 75 -28.67 0.58 -3.67
N GLU A 76 -29.40 0.27 -2.60
CA GLU A 76 -29.05 0.63 -1.22
C GLU A 76 -27.72 -0.02 -0.80
N ILE A 77 -27.63 -1.35 -0.87
CA ILE A 77 -26.45 -2.12 -0.45
C ILE A 77 -25.21 -1.73 -1.28
N ASN A 78 -25.37 -1.46 -2.58
CA ASN A 78 -24.26 -1.06 -3.43
C ASN A 78 -23.67 0.29 -3.01
N SER A 79 -24.50 1.24 -2.57
CA SER A 79 -24.05 2.52 -2.03
C SER A 79 -23.27 2.31 -0.72
N ASP A 80 -23.82 1.52 0.20
CA ASP A 80 -23.22 1.27 1.51
C ASP A 80 -21.88 0.55 1.39
N LEU A 81 -21.81 -0.52 0.59
CA LEU A 81 -20.57 -1.27 0.36
C LEU A 81 -19.51 -0.44 -0.38
N THR A 82 -19.91 0.51 -1.22
CA THR A 82 -18.98 1.46 -1.83
C THR A 82 -18.37 2.38 -0.78
N GLY A 83 -19.18 2.90 0.14
CA GLY A 83 -18.73 3.71 1.27
C GLY A 83 -17.81 2.93 2.20
N LEU A 84 -18.22 1.73 2.61
CA LEU A 84 -17.43 0.83 3.45
C LEU A 84 -16.09 0.48 2.78
N GLY A 85 -16.10 0.15 1.50
CA GLY A 85 -14.87 -0.14 0.75
C GLY A 85 -13.89 1.04 0.67
N ALA A 86 -14.37 2.29 0.76
CA ALA A 86 -13.52 3.48 0.85
C ALA A 86 -12.95 3.67 2.26
N ARG A 87 -13.73 3.40 3.31
CA ARG A 87 -13.26 3.37 4.71
C ARG A 87 -12.23 2.27 4.94
N CYS A 88 -12.37 1.12 4.27
CA CYS A 88 -11.43 -0.01 4.33
C CYS A 88 -10.00 0.40 4.01
N VAL A 89 -9.79 1.22 2.97
CA VAL A 89 -8.45 1.64 2.54
C VAL A 89 -7.92 2.88 3.26
N THR A 90 -8.72 3.46 4.15
CA THR A 90 -8.38 4.69 4.89
C THR A 90 -8.38 4.42 6.39
N GLU A 91 -9.49 4.71 7.06
CA GLU A 91 -9.64 4.63 8.52
C GLU A 91 -9.41 3.22 9.05
N ILE A 92 -10.04 2.22 8.44
CA ILE A 92 -9.99 0.83 8.91
C ILE A 92 -8.57 0.27 8.74
N GLN A 93 -7.91 0.51 7.61
CA GLN A 93 -6.52 0.11 7.40
C GLN A 93 -5.61 0.74 8.46
N ALA A 94 -5.74 2.04 8.72
CA ALA A 94 -4.92 2.73 9.70
C ALA A 94 -5.11 2.16 11.12
N HIS A 95 -6.34 1.84 11.51
CA HIS A 95 -6.59 1.18 12.79
C HIS A 95 -6.11 -0.27 12.82
N GLY A 96 -6.25 -1.02 11.73
CA GLY A 96 -5.72 -2.38 11.58
C GLY A 96 -4.20 -2.43 11.75
N ASP A 97 -3.47 -1.53 11.11
CA ASP A 97 -2.01 -1.44 11.24
C ASP A 97 -1.58 -1.18 12.69
N GLN A 98 -2.33 -0.33 13.42
CA GLN A 98 -2.08 -0.05 14.84
C GLN A 98 -2.36 -1.25 15.74
N VAL A 99 -3.41 -2.00 15.44
CA VAL A 99 -3.77 -3.22 16.18
C VAL A 99 -2.73 -4.31 15.96
N GLU A 100 -2.30 -4.52 14.73
CA GLU A 100 -1.29 -5.53 14.40
C GLU A 100 0.07 -5.19 15.04
N SER A 101 0.42 -3.91 15.04
CA SER A 101 1.67 -3.43 15.66
C SER A 101 1.64 -3.50 17.20
N ASN A 102 0.45 -3.54 17.83
CA ASN A 102 0.27 -3.50 19.28
C ASN A 102 -0.65 -4.65 19.74
N GLN A 103 -0.12 -5.88 19.68
CA GLN A 103 -0.86 -7.08 20.04
C GLN A 103 -1.36 -7.05 21.50
N PRO A 104 -2.58 -7.53 21.76
CA PRO A 104 -3.17 -7.52 23.09
C PRO A 104 -2.50 -8.55 24.01
N TYR A 105 -2.47 -8.25 25.31
CA TYR A 105 -1.93 -9.15 26.32
C TYR A 105 -2.73 -9.11 27.62
N VAL A 106 -2.59 -10.16 28.43
CA VAL A 106 -3.26 -10.26 29.74
C VAL A 106 -2.27 -9.88 30.84
N LYS A 107 -2.64 -8.88 31.64
CA LYS A 107 -1.96 -8.53 32.89
C LYS A 107 -2.63 -9.27 34.04
N GLN A 108 -1.98 -10.32 34.53
CA GLN A 108 -2.56 -11.20 35.55
C GLN A 108 -2.63 -10.54 36.93
N CYS A 109 -1.56 -9.85 37.36
CA CYS A 109 -1.49 -9.20 38.66
C CYS A 109 -1.14 -7.71 38.53
N ASP A 110 -1.53 -6.93 39.54
CA ASP A 110 -1.07 -5.56 39.71
C ASP A 110 0.38 -5.49 40.24
N ALA A 111 0.88 -4.28 40.46
CA ALA A 111 2.25 -4.07 40.96
C ALA A 111 2.44 -4.47 42.45
N TRP A 112 1.37 -4.81 43.17
CA TRP A 112 1.36 -5.20 44.58
C TRP A 112 1.01 -6.68 44.79
N GLY A 113 0.90 -7.46 43.71
CA GLY A 113 0.64 -8.90 43.77
C GLY A 113 -0.83 -9.28 43.86
N ASN A 114 -1.77 -8.34 43.73
CA ASN A 114 -3.20 -8.66 43.66
C ASN A 114 -3.55 -9.15 42.24
N ARG A 115 -4.33 -10.21 42.15
CA ARG A 115 -4.81 -10.74 40.86
C ARG A 115 -5.90 -9.84 40.27
N ILE A 116 -5.73 -9.41 39.02
CA ILE A 116 -6.64 -8.51 38.28
C ILE A 116 -7.12 -9.10 36.94
N ASP A 117 -6.34 -9.99 36.30
CA ASP A 117 -6.65 -10.61 35.00
C ASP A 117 -7.17 -9.62 33.92
N GLN A 118 -6.50 -8.46 33.78
CA GLN A 118 -6.91 -7.40 32.87
C GLN A 118 -6.36 -7.63 31.45
N VAL A 119 -7.22 -7.57 30.43
CA VAL A 119 -6.80 -7.53 29.03
C VAL A 119 -6.40 -6.10 28.66
N VAL A 120 -5.16 -5.90 28.22
CA VAL A 120 -4.63 -4.61 27.79
C VAL A 120 -4.57 -4.56 26.26
N MET A 121 -5.21 -3.55 25.67
CA MET A 121 -5.32 -3.37 24.22
C MET A 121 -5.17 -1.90 23.83
N VAL A 122 -4.71 -1.64 22.60
CA VAL A 122 -4.70 -0.29 22.01
C VAL A 122 -6.12 0.21 21.73
N THR A 123 -6.35 1.52 21.82
CA THR A 123 -7.67 2.14 21.59
C THR A 123 -8.25 1.86 20.20
N SER A 124 -7.39 1.61 19.20
CA SER A 124 -7.81 1.20 17.85
C SER A 124 -8.69 -0.05 17.84
N TRP A 125 -8.52 -0.98 18.79
CA TRP A 125 -9.44 -2.13 18.93
C TRP A 125 -10.88 -1.69 19.21
N SER A 126 -11.06 -0.77 20.16
CA SER A 126 -12.39 -0.24 20.49
C SER A 126 -12.96 0.59 19.34
N LYS A 127 -12.12 1.28 18.56
CA LYS A 127 -12.56 2.04 17.39
C LYS A 127 -13.03 1.14 16.26
N LEU A 128 -12.29 0.07 15.95
CA LEU A 128 -12.72 -0.92 14.96
C LEU A 128 -14.07 -1.55 15.34
N LYS A 129 -14.29 -1.81 16.63
CA LYS A 129 -15.60 -2.26 17.13
C LYS A 129 -16.69 -1.21 16.91
N GLY A 130 -16.42 0.07 17.22
CA GLY A 130 -17.39 1.16 16.97
C GLY A 130 -17.74 1.30 15.49
N ILE A 131 -16.74 1.22 14.60
CA ILE A 131 -16.95 1.24 13.14
C ILE A 131 -17.84 0.07 12.71
N ALA A 132 -17.59 -1.13 13.23
CA ALA A 132 -18.42 -2.30 12.93
C ALA A 132 -19.87 -2.08 13.36
N GLU A 133 -20.11 -1.53 14.56
CA GLU A 133 -21.45 -1.21 15.05
C GLU A 133 -22.15 -0.14 14.20
N GLU A 134 -21.43 0.92 13.79
CA GLU A 134 -21.93 1.97 12.89
C GLU A 134 -22.36 1.43 11.53
N ASP A 135 -21.57 0.51 10.96
CA ASP A 135 -21.83 -0.11 9.66
C ASP A 135 -22.83 -1.29 9.76
N GLY A 136 -23.42 -1.54 10.94
CA GLY A 136 -24.40 -2.61 11.17
C GLY A 136 -23.82 -4.03 11.15
N LEU A 137 -22.50 -4.16 11.29
CA LEU A 137 -21.81 -5.44 11.41
C LEU A 137 -21.97 -5.97 12.84
N VAL A 138 -22.53 -7.18 12.94
CA VAL A 138 -22.66 -7.88 14.22
C VAL A 138 -21.40 -8.72 14.46
N LEU A 139 -20.73 -8.48 15.60
CA LEU A 139 -19.56 -9.22 16.08
C LEU A 139 -19.94 -10.24 17.16
#